data_AF-A0A2D4NYM3-F1
#
_entry.id   AF-A0A2D4NYM3-F1
#
_cell.length_a   1.000
_cell.length_b   1.000
_cell.length_c   1.000
_cell.angle_alpha   90.00
_cell.angle_beta   90.00
_cell.angle_gamma   90.00
#
_symmetry.space_group_name_H-M   'P 1'
#
loop_
_entity.id
_entity.type
_entity.pdbx_description
1 polymer ?
#
loop_
_entity_poly.entity_id
_entity_poly.type
_entity_poly.pdbx_seq_one_letter_code
_entity_poly.pdbx_strand_id
1 'polypeptide(L)'
;MGAVLGLCSLSSWIPCLCGSAPCLLCRCCPSGNNSTITRLIYAFFLLLGVSVACVMLIPGMEEQLKKIPGFCDGQVNCDVLVGYKAVYRVCFGMAMFFLLFSLLMIKVKSSSDPRATVHNGFWFFKFIVAVSITVGAFFIPEGPFTTVWFYVGMAGAFCFILIQLVLLIDFAHSWNESWVEKMEEGNSRCWYAALLSATALNYLLSLVAVVLFYIYYTRPDGCSENKAFISVNMMLCIGASVMSILPKIQESQPRSGLLQSSVITVYTMYLTWAAMTNEPDRQCNPSLLNIIGYNTTTPPSKGQLIHWWDAQGIVGLILFLLCVLYSSIRTSNNSQVNKLTLTSDETTLIEDGLPRSEGSLDDGDDLHRAVDNEKDGVTYSYSFFHFMLFLASLYIMMTLTNWYSPDPASAQMTSKWPSVWVKISSSWIGIILYVWTLMAPLVLTNREFD
;
A
#
# COMPACT_ATOMS: atom_id res chain seq x y z
N MET A 1 -2.14 32.87 -29.69
CA MET A 1 -2.02 31.51 -29.11
C MET A 1 -0.55 31.13 -28.88
N GLY A 2 0.19 31.90 -28.07
CA GLY A 2 1.62 31.65 -27.81
C GLY A 2 2.11 32.00 -26.40
N ALA A 3 1.24 32.50 -25.51
CA ALA A 3 1.61 32.95 -24.18
C ALA A 3 1.07 32.07 -23.03
N VAL A 4 0.26 31.05 -23.32
CA VAL A 4 -0.35 30.18 -22.30
C VAL A 4 0.43 28.87 -22.11
N LEU A 5 1.27 28.47 -23.07
CA LEU A 5 2.06 27.24 -22.99
C LEU A 5 3.47 27.42 -22.38
N GLY A 6 3.85 28.65 -22.01
CA GLY A 6 5.17 28.95 -21.41
C GLY A 6 5.19 29.09 -19.88
N LEU A 7 4.02 29.07 -19.22
CA LEU A 7 3.88 29.40 -17.79
C LEU A 7 4.07 28.20 -16.85
N CYS A 8 4.20 26.98 -17.39
CA CYS A 8 4.66 25.78 -16.68
C CYS A 8 6.07 25.39 -17.12
N SER A 9 6.96 26.37 -17.29
CA SER A 9 8.38 26.09 -17.53
C SER A 9 9.05 25.61 -16.24
N LEU A 10 10.03 24.71 -16.37
CA LEU A 10 10.83 24.16 -15.24
C LEU A 10 11.43 25.24 -14.34
N SER A 11 11.58 26.48 -14.82
CA SER A 11 12.12 27.62 -14.06
C SER A 11 11.18 28.15 -12.97
N SER A 12 9.85 28.00 -13.10
CA SER A 12 8.89 28.43 -12.05
C SER A 12 8.79 27.47 -10.87
N TRP A 13 9.35 26.26 -11.00
CA TRP A 13 9.36 25.22 -9.96
C TRP A 13 10.59 25.33 -9.04
N ILE A 14 11.68 25.93 -9.53
CA ILE A 14 12.98 26.00 -8.84
C ILE A 14 12.89 26.71 -7.47
N PRO A 15 12.19 27.85 -7.31
CA PRO A 15 12.07 28.50 -6.00
C PRO A 15 11.25 27.68 -4.99
N CYS A 16 10.22 26.96 -5.45
CA CYS A 16 9.35 26.13 -4.59
C CYS A 16 9.99 24.77 -4.22
N LEU A 17 10.85 24.23 -5.08
CA LEU A 17 11.58 22.99 -4.82
C LEU A 17 12.81 23.24 -3.93
N CYS A 18 13.51 24.37 -4.10
CA CYS A 18 14.76 24.67 -3.40
C CYS A 18 14.60 25.52 -2.12
N GLY A 19 13.42 26.08 -1.85
CA GLY A 19 13.16 26.97 -0.72
C GLY A 19 12.72 26.28 0.58
N SER A 20 12.79 27.05 1.68
CA SER A 20 12.18 26.72 2.98
C SER A 20 10.67 26.93 3.01
N ALA A 21 10.14 27.65 2.02
CA ALA A 21 8.72 27.90 1.91
C ALA A 21 7.99 26.60 1.60
N PRO A 22 6.91 26.26 2.34
CA PRO A 22 6.02 25.19 1.95
C PRO A 22 5.43 25.48 0.56
N CYS A 23 4.82 24.49 -0.09
CA CYS A 23 4.17 24.62 -1.41
C CYS A 23 3.15 25.78 -1.53
N LEU A 24 2.82 26.45 -0.42
CA LEU A 24 2.05 27.68 -0.25
C LEU A 24 2.38 28.80 -1.25
N LEU A 25 3.62 28.93 -1.73
CA LEU A 25 4.01 30.04 -2.63
C LEU A 25 3.95 29.68 -4.13
N CYS A 26 3.60 28.44 -4.47
CA CYS A 26 3.57 28.00 -5.86
C CYS A 26 2.18 28.19 -6.48
N ARG A 27 2.08 29.07 -7.48
CA ARG A 27 0.85 29.42 -8.21
C ARG A 27 0.15 28.24 -8.92
N CYS A 28 0.79 27.07 -8.95
CA CYS A 28 0.28 25.84 -9.56
C CYS A 28 -0.17 24.78 -8.54
N CYS A 29 -0.08 25.05 -7.23
CA CYS A 29 -0.58 24.12 -6.23
C CYS A 29 -2.12 24.21 -6.14
N PRO A 30 -2.85 23.08 -6.17
CA PRO A 30 -4.28 23.10 -5.96
C PRO A 30 -4.60 23.66 -4.57
N SER A 31 -5.69 24.44 -4.46
CA SER A 31 -6.18 24.94 -3.17
C SER A 31 -6.49 23.76 -2.25
N GLY A 32 -5.71 23.58 -1.19
CA GLY A 32 -5.86 22.47 -0.25
C GLY A 32 -5.06 22.66 1.03
N ASN A 33 -5.27 21.78 2.01
CA ASN A 33 -4.54 21.80 3.28
C ASN A 33 -3.07 21.41 3.06
N ASN A 34 -2.15 22.15 3.69
CA ASN A 34 -0.71 21.91 3.59
C ASN A 34 -0.33 20.46 3.97
N SER A 35 -0.94 19.94 5.04
CA SER A 35 -0.80 18.54 5.49
C SER A 35 -1.12 17.49 4.42
N THR A 36 -2.14 17.72 3.59
CA THR A 36 -2.53 16.81 2.49
C THR A 36 -1.59 16.92 1.31
N ILE A 37 -1.18 18.13 0.94
CA ILE A 37 -0.25 18.37 -0.17
C ILE A 37 1.10 17.72 0.14
N THR A 38 1.66 17.93 1.33
CA THR A 38 2.93 17.32 1.76
C THR A 38 2.88 15.79 1.66
N ARG A 39 1.80 15.16 2.15
CA ARG A 39 1.63 13.69 2.07
C ARG A 39 1.55 13.20 0.63
N LEU A 40 0.83 13.90 -0.25
CA LEU A 40 0.75 13.58 -1.67
C LEU A 40 2.11 13.70 -2.38
N ILE A 41 2.94 14.68 -2.02
CA ILE A 41 4.30 14.80 -2.59
C ILE A 41 5.18 13.63 -2.13
N TYR A 42 5.13 13.24 -0.86
CA TYR A 42 5.85 12.05 -0.39
C TYR A 42 5.36 10.75 -1.03
N ALA A 43 4.05 10.62 -1.24
CA ALA A 43 3.48 9.51 -2.01
C ALA A 43 4.02 9.51 -3.46
N PHE A 44 4.10 10.67 -4.11
CA PHE A 44 4.69 10.81 -5.43
C PHE A 44 6.18 10.43 -5.44
N PHE A 45 6.96 10.80 -4.42
CA PHE A 45 8.36 10.39 -4.28
C PHE A 45 8.51 8.86 -4.21
N LEU A 46 7.64 8.21 -3.43
CA LEU A 46 7.59 6.75 -3.36
C LEU A 46 7.24 6.16 -4.73
N LEU A 47 6.20 6.67 -5.41
CA LEU A 47 5.80 6.20 -6.74
C LEU A 47 6.87 6.41 -7.81
N LEU A 48 7.64 7.49 -7.75
CA LEU A 48 8.77 7.72 -8.64
C LEU A 48 9.82 6.63 -8.44
N GLY A 49 10.15 6.29 -7.19
CA GLY A 49 11.09 5.22 -6.89
C GLY A 49 10.57 3.82 -7.26
N VAL A 50 9.26 3.56 -7.09
CA VAL A 50 8.61 2.35 -7.64
C VAL A 50 8.75 2.31 -9.15
N SER A 51 8.52 3.43 -9.84
CA SER A 51 8.65 3.53 -11.29
C SER A 51 10.07 3.20 -11.75
N VAL A 52 11.09 3.73 -11.07
CA VAL A 52 12.50 3.39 -11.32
C VAL A 52 12.75 1.89 -11.09
N ALA A 53 12.23 1.31 -10.00
CA ALA A 53 12.38 -0.12 -9.72
C ALA A 53 11.71 -0.98 -10.81
N CYS A 54 10.53 -0.60 -11.30
CA CYS A 54 9.87 -1.26 -12.43
C CYS A 54 10.71 -1.17 -13.71
N VAL A 55 11.34 -0.02 -14.00
CA VAL A 55 12.23 0.13 -15.16
C VAL A 55 13.42 -0.82 -15.08
N MET A 56 13.97 -1.07 -13.88
CA MET A 56 15.07 -2.03 -13.70
C MET A 56 14.68 -3.49 -13.98
N LEU A 57 13.37 -3.79 -14.06
CA LEU A 57 12.84 -5.12 -14.43
C LEU A 57 12.47 -5.26 -15.90
N ILE A 58 12.55 -4.17 -16.70
CA ILE A 58 12.19 -4.20 -18.12
C ILE A 58 13.24 -5.00 -18.90
N PRO A 59 12.83 -5.93 -19.78
CA PRO A 59 13.76 -6.66 -20.64
C PRO A 59 14.57 -5.68 -21.51
N GLY A 60 15.89 -5.82 -21.51
CA GLY A 60 16.83 -4.91 -22.19
C GLY A 60 17.62 -4.00 -21.24
N MET A 61 17.12 -3.71 -20.03
CA MET A 61 17.91 -2.99 -19.03
C MET A 61 19.04 -3.84 -18.42
N GLU A 62 18.92 -5.16 -18.53
CA GLU A 62 19.90 -6.13 -18.06
C GLU A 62 21.29 -5.91 -18.66
N GLU A 63 21.39 -5.51 -19.94
CA GLU A 63 22.68 -5.24 -20.58
C GLU A 63 23.45 -4.09 -19.94
N GLN A 64 22.73 -3.10 -19.41
CA GLN A 64 23.35 -1.98 -18.69
C GLN A 64 23.68 -2.37 -17.26
N LEU A 65 22.80 -3.13 -16.60
CA LEU A 65 23.00 -3.58 -15.23
C LEU A 65 24.17 -4.59 -15.10
N LYS A 66 24.38 -5.43 -16.12
CA LYS A 66 25.54 -6.36 -16.19
C LYS A 66 26.89 -5.65 -16.21
N LYS A 67 26.94 -4.38 -16.61
CA LYS A 67 28.19 -3.58 -16.60
C LYS A 67 28.59 -3.14 -15.18
N ILE A 68 27.68 -3.25 -14.21
CA ILE A 68 27.96 -2.91 -12.81
C ILE A 68 28.73 -4.09 -12.18
N PRO A 69 29.96 -3.86 -11.69
CA PRO A 69 30.77 -4.92 -11.10
C PRO A 69 30.07 -5.52 -9.87
N GLY A 70 30.12 -6.84 -9.73
CA GLY A 70 29.50 -7.58 -8.63
C GLY A 70 28.10 -8.14 -8.91
N PHE A 71 27.38 -7.72 -9.95
CA PHE A 71 26.02 -8.22 -10.22
C PHE A 71 25.97 -9.57 -10.97
N CYS A 72 27.03 -9.91 -11.74
CA CYS A 72 27.08 -11.09 -12.63
C CYS A 72 28.40 -11.88 -12.67
N ASP A 73 29.27 -11.77 -11.68
CA ASP A 73 30.54 -12.49 -11.72
C ASP A 73 30.33 -14.00 -11.48
N GLY A 74 30.36 -14.80 -12.56
CA GLY A 74 30.47 -16.26 -12.52
C GLY A 74 29.16 -17.07 -12.38
N GLN A 75 27.97 -16.50 -12.57
CA GLN A 75 26.69 -17.21 -12.40
C GLN A 75 26.01 -17.61 -13.73
N VAL A 76 25.43 -18.81 -13.75
CA VAL A 76 24.65 -19.36 -14.88
C VAL A 76 23.20 -18.85 -14.76
N ASN A 77 22.71 -18.11 -15.76
CA ASN A 77 21.42 -17.38 -15.80
C ASN A 77 21.39 -16.07 -14.99
N CYS A 78 22.17 -15.07 -15.42
CA CYS A 78 22.27 -13.79 -14.73
C CYS A 78 21.15 -12.78 -15.05
N ASP A 79 20.44 -12.97 -16.16
CA ASP A 79 19.51 -12.01 -16.77
C ASP A 79 18.42 -11.49 -15.80
N VAL A 80 17.58 -12.39 -15.29
CA VAL A 80 16.48 -12.04 -14.38
C VAL A 80 16.97 -11.72 -12.96
N LEU A 81 18.05 -12.39 -12.54
CA LEU A 81 18.60 -12.25 -11.19
C LEU A 81 19.16 -10.84 -10.96
N VAL A 82 19.77 -10.25 -11.99
CA VAL A 82 20.29 -8.87 -11.98
C VAL A 82 19.19 -7.85 -11.78
N GLY A 83 18.05 -8.01 -12.48
CA GLY A 83 16.90 -7.13 -12.32
C GLY A 83 16.37 -7.13 -10.89
N TYR A 84 16.21 -8.32 -10.29
CA TYR A 84 15.81 -8.43 -8.89
C TYR A 84 16.83 -7.81 -7.94
N LYS A 85 18.13 -8.13 -8.09
CA LYS A 85 19.19 -7.50 -7.29
C LYS A 85 19.13 -5.97 -7.37
N ALA A 86 18.89 -5.40 -8.55
CA ALA A 86 18.78 -3.95 -8.74
C ALA A 86 17.56 -3.38 -8.00
N VAL A 87 16.41 -4.06 -8.07
CA VAL A 87 15.20 -3.69 -7.29
C VAL A 87 15.49 -3.70 -5.79
N TYR A 88 16.20 -4.71 -5.27
CA TYR A 88 16.60 -4.74 -3.85
C TYR A 88 17.40 -3.49 -3.46
N ARG A 89 18.32 -3.01 -4.31
CA ARG A 89 19.12 -1.79 -4.03
C ARG A 89 18.28 -0.52 -4.08
N VAL A 90 17.45 -0.37 -5.11
CA VAL A 90 16.57 0.81 -5.27
C VAL A 90 15.59 0.90 -4.10
N CYS A 91 14.93 -0.21 -3.76
CA CYS A 91 14.00 -0.26 -2.65
C CYS A 91 14.68 -0.12 -1.29
N PHE A 92 15.90 -0.65 -1.11
CA PHE A 92 16.71 -0.37 0.09
C PHE A 92 16.96 1.14 0.23
N GLY A 93 17.35 1.83 -0.85
CA GLY A 93 17.58 3.27 -0.82
C GLY A 93 16.34 4.07 -0.40
N MET A 94 15.19 3.73 -0.99
CA MET A 94 13.89 4.31 -0.59
C MET A 94 13.55 4.03 0.87
N ALA A 95 13.70 2.77 1.31
CA ALA A 95 13.42 2.36 2.67
C ALA A 95 14.26 3.16 3.66
N MET A 96 15.57 3.26 3.43
CA MET A 96 16.48 4.00 4.30
C MET A 96 16.17 5.50 4.30
N PHE A 97 15.76 6.08 3.17
CA PHE A 97 15.31 7.48 3.12
C PHE A 97 14.09 7.71 4.01
N PHE A 98 13.03 6.92 3.86
CA PHE A 98 11.82 7.07 4.68
C PHE A 98 12.05 6.72 6.15
N LEU A 99 12.89 5.73 6.44
CA LEU A 99 13.27 5.40 7.81
C LEU A 99 14.04 6.56 8.47
N LEU A 100 15.00 7.16 7.77
CA LEU A 100 15.72 8.34 8.26
C LEU A 100 14.74 9.49 8.56
N PHE A 101 13.82 9.78 7.66
CA PHE A 101 12.80 10.81 7.88
C PHE A 101 11.85 10.47 9.03
N SER A 102 11.47 9.20 9.19
CA SER A 102 10.68 8.74 10.33
C SER A 102 11.39 9.03 11.65
N LEU A 103 12.70 8.76 11.74
CA LEU A 103 13.50 9.02 12.93
C LEU A 103 13.70 10.52 13.21
N LEU A 104 13.91 11.32 12.16
CA LEU A 104 14.07 12.78 12.30
C LEU A 104 12.78 13.47 12.79
N MET A 105 11.62 12.94 12.43
CA MET A 105 10.31 13.53 12.74
C MET A 105 9.68 13.00 14.04
N ILE A 106 10.45 12.32 14.90
CA ILE A 106 9.96 11.85 16.20
C ILE A 106 9.57 13.05 17.09
N LYS A 107 8.36 13.00 17.66
CA LYS A 107 7.81 14.01 18.60
C LYS A 107 7.82 15.44 18.02
N VAL A 108 7.45 15.60 16.75
CA VAL A 108 7.08 16.92 16.19
C VAL A 108 5.62 17.17 16.55
N LYS A 109 5.33 18.31 17.18
CA LYS A 109 3.99 18.59 17.74
C LYS A 109 3.24 19.70 17.01
N SER A 110 3.95 20.62 16.36
CA SER A 110 3.36 21.78 15.66
C SER A 110 4.16 22.10 14.40
N SER A 111 3.53 22.74 13.41
CA SER A 111 4.19 23.25 12.20
C SER A 111 5.22 24.36 12.48
N SER A 112 5.19 24.93 13.70
CA SER A 112 6.18 25.91 14.17
C SER A 112 7.54 25.31 14.54
N ASP A 113 7.62 23.99 14.73
CA ASP A 113 8.90 23.31 14.97
C ASP A 113 9.81 23.46 13.73
N PRO A 114 11.11 23.79 13.89
CA PRO A 114 12.03 23.89 12.74
C PRO A 114 12.10 22.62 11.89
N ARG A 115 11.86 21.46 12.51
CA ARG A 115 11.78 20.14 11.84
C ARG A 115 10.55 20.03 10.94
N ALA A 116 9.44 20.66 11.28
CA ALA A 116 8.25 20.69 10.45
C ALA A 116 8.47 21.51 9.16
N THR A 117 9.32 22.54 9.20
CA THR A 117 9.78 23.24 7.98
C THR A 117 10.53 22.29 7.05
N VAL A 118 11.39 21.43 7.61
CA VAL A 118 12.07 20.38 6.83
C VAL A 118 11.07 19.37 6.28
N HIS A 119 10.03 18.98 7.03
CA HIS A 119 8.99 18.05 6.56
C HIS A 119 8.14 18.63 5.42
N ASN A 120 7.72 19.89 5.52
CA ASN A 120 6.80 20.52 4.56
C ASN A 120 7.50 21.25 3.39
N GLY A 121 8.82 21.45 3.44
CA GLY A 121 9.59 22.18 2.43
C GLY A 121 10.86 21.47 1.93
N PHE A 122 11.80 22.20 1.33
CA PHE A 122 13.13 21.71 0.88
C PHE A 122 13.10 20.44 0.00
N TRP A 123 12.13 20.33 -0.89
CA TRP A 123 11.90 19.14 -1.72
C TRP A 123 13.10 18.74 -2.61
N PHE A 124 13.82 19.72 -3.16
CA PHE A 124 15.01 19.49 -3.98
C PHE A 124 16.12 18.81 -3.19
N PHE A 125 16.42 19.30 -1.99
CA PHE A 125 17.45 18.70 -1.14
C PHE A 125 17.05 17.29 -0.69
N LYS A 126 15.78 17.07 -0.37
CA LYS A 126 15.26 15.71 -0.08
C LYS A 126 15.47 14.77 -1.26
N PHE A 127 15.18 15.22 -2.47
CA PHE A 127 15.36 14.43 -3.68
C PHE A 127 16.84 14.06 -3.89
N ILE A 128 17.76 15.02 -3.72
CA ILE A 128 19.21 14.74 -3.77
C ILE A 128 19.58 13.69 -2.73
N VAL A 129 19.15 13.84 -1.47
CA VAL A 129 19.45 12.87 -0.41
C VAL A 129 18.92 11.49 -0.75
N ALA A 130 17.68 11.38 -1.24
CA ALA A 130 17.09 10.10 -1.66
C ALA A 130 17.89 9.43 -2.79
N VAL A 131 18.29 10.20 -3.81
CA VAL A 131 19.12 9.71 -4.93
C VAL A 131 20.50 9.30 -4.44
N SER A 132 21.16 10.09 -3.58
CA SER A 132 22.48 9.77 -3.03
C SER A 132 22.47 8.48 -2.21
N ILE A 133 21.47 8.28 -1.35
CA ILE A 133 21.31 7.04 -0.58
C ILE A 133 21.09 5.86 -1.54
N THR A 134 20.27 6.03 -2.57
CA THR A 134 19.98 4.98 -3.56
C THR A 134 21.22 4.61 -4.36
N VAL A 135 21.98 5.58 -4.86
CA VAL A 135 23.26 5.35 -5.55
C VAL A 135 24.26 4.67 -4.61
N GLY A 136 24.35 5.11 -3.36
CA GLY A 136 25.16 4.48 -2.32
C GLY A 136 24.82 3.00 -2.12
N ALA A 137 23.56 2.61 -2.24
CA ALA A 137 23.11 1.23 -2.11
C ALA A 137 23.70 0.29 -3.17
N PHE A 138 24.01 0.78 -4.37
CA PHE A 138 24.62 -0.03 -5.43
C PHE A 138 26.08 -0.40 -5.15
N PHE A 139 26.76 0.29 -4.23
CA PHE A 139 28.13 -0.01 -3.83
C PHE A 139 28.23 -1.10 -2.75
N ILE A 140 27.10 -1.58 -2.22
CA ILE A 140 27.09 -2.61 -1.19
C ILE A 140 27.38 -3.99 -1.83
N PRO A 141 28.38 -4.75 -1.37
CA PRO A 141 28.73 -6.04 -1.97
C PRO A 141 27.63 -7.11 -1.78
N GLU A 142 27.60 -8.12 -2.66
CA GLU A 142 26.56 -9.16 -2.75
C GLU A 142 26.62 -10.27 -1.69
N GLY A 143 27.26 -10.05 -0.54
CA GLY A 143 27.37 -11.06 0.50
C GLY A 143 26.01 -11.42 1.15
N PRO A 144 25.91 -11.52 2.49
CA PRO A 144 24.65 -11.87 3.14
C PRO A 144 23.53 -10.82 2.96
N PHE A 145 23.81 -9.68 2.32
CA PHE A 145 22.90 -8.55 2.17
C PHE A 145 21.55 -8.96 1.58
N THR A 146 21.51 -9.60 0.41
CA THR A 146 20.24 -9.89 -0.29
C THR A 146 19.38 -10.86 0.51
N THR A 147 20.00 -11.86 1.14
CA THR A 147 19.30 -12.82 2.00
C THR A 147 18.76 -12.17 3.27
N VAL A 148 19.56 -11.37 3.97
CA VAL A 148 19.10 -10.66 5.17
C VAL A 148 17.99 -9.68 4.82
N TRP A 149 18.17 -8.92 3.74
CA TRP A 149 17.19 -7.94 3.30
C TRP A 149 15.90 -8.58 2.78
N PHE A 150 15.94 -9.80 2.25
CA PHE A 150 14.74 -10.58 1.96
C PHE A 150 13.90 -10.85 3.23
N TYR A 151 14.52 -11.26 4.33
CA TYR A 151 13.80 -11.47 5.60
C TYR A 151 13.25 -10.18 6.20
N VAL A 152 14.05 -9.10 6.17
CA VAL A 152 13.58 -7.76 6.59
C VAL A 152 12.42 -7.29 5.71
N GLY A 153 12.53 -7.50 4.40
CA GLY A 153 11.49 -7.20 3.41
C GLY A 153 10.20 -7.96 3.67
N MET A 154 10.28 -9.27 3.93
CA MET A 154 9.11 -10.08 4.28
C MET A 154 8.42 -9.59 5.56
N ALA A 155 9.18 -9.29 6.61
CA ALA A 155 8.63 -8.79 7.86
C ALA A 155 7.98 -7.40 7.67
N GLY A 156 8.64 -6.50 6.94
CA GLY A 156 8.09 -5.18 6.63
C GLY A 156 6.84 -5.25 5.74
N ALA A 157 6.85 -6.13 4.74
CA ALA A 157 5.74 -6.37 3.85
C ALA A 157 4.53 -6.95 4.59
N PHE A 158 4.75 -7.88 5.54
CA PHE A 158 3.70 -8.39 6.43
C PHE A 158 3.03 -7.23 7.21
N CYS A 159 3.83 -6.39 7.87
CA CYS A 159 3.31 -5.22 8.59
C CYS A 159 2.54 -4.26 7.67
N PHE A 160 3.04 -4.03 6.45
CA PHE A 160 2.35 -3.18 5.48
C PHE A 160 1.03 -3.80 4.99
N ILE A 161 0.96 -5.11 4.78
CA ILE A 161 -0.29 -5.80 4.42
C ILE A 161 -1.34 -5.61 5.54
N LEU A 162 -0.93 -5.66 6.82
CA LEU A 162 -1.84 -5.38 7.93
C LEU A 162 -2.34 -3.92 7.93
N ILE A 163 -1.46 -2.95 7.67
CA ILE A 163 -1.86 -1.55 7.52
C ILE A 163 -2.82 -1.38 6.33
N GLN A 164 -2.51 -2.02 5.20
CA GLN A 164 -3.35 -2.02 4.01
C GLN A 164 -4.73 -2.63 4.30
N LEU A 165 -4.81 -3.69 5.10
CA LEU A 165 -6.06 -4.30 5.55
C LEU A 165 -6.89 -3.35 6.40
N VAL A 166 -6.28 -2.66 7.37
CA VAL A 166 -6.98 -1.68 8.21
C VAL A 166 -7.52 -0.53 7.35
N LEU A 167 -6.73 0.00 6.42
CA LEU A 167 -7.16 1.05 5.50
C LEU A 167 -8.26 0.57 4.54
N LEU A 168 -8.23 -0.70 4.12
CA LEU A 168 -9.26 -1.29 3.29
C LEU A 168 -10.58 -1.46 4.05
N ILE A 169 -10.53 -1.91 5.32
CA ILE A 169 -11.71 -2.03 6.20
C ILE A 169 -12.35 -0.66 6.39
N ASP A 170 -11.54 0.35 6.72
CA ASP A 170 -11.99 1.74 6.87
C ASP A 170 -12.58 2.31 5.57
N PHE A 171 -11.97 2.01 4.41
CA PHE A 171 -12.53 2.34 3.10
C PHE A 171 -13.89 1.68 2.87
N ALA A 172 -14.01 0.39 3.17
CA ALA A 172 -15.25 -0.35 2.99
C ALA A 172 -16.36 0.19 3.90
N HIS A 173 -16.04 0.55 5.15
CA HIS A 173 -16.99 1.15 6.08
C HIS A 173 -17.51 2.48 5.57
N SER A 174 -16.64 3.39 5.14
CA SER A 174 -17.10 4.70 4.67
C SER A 174 -17.73 4.69 3.29
N TRP A 175 -17.37 3.74 2.43
CA TRP A 175 -18.12 3.54 1.20
C TRP A 175 -19.57 3.17 1.54
N ASN A 176 -19.76 2.18 2.43
CA ASN A 176 -21.10 1.77 2.85
C ASN A 176 -21.87 2.94 3.48
N GLU A 177 -21.26 3.64 4.44
CA GLU A 177 -21.84 4.81 5.11
C GLU A 177 -22.25 5.91 4.12
N SER A 178 -21.36 6.30 3.19
CA SER A 178 -21.68 7.34 2.20
C SER A 178 -22.84 6.96 1.28
N TRP A 179 -22.97 5.68 0.92
CA TRP A 179 -24.06 5.21 0.06
C TRP A 179 -25.37 5.03 0.83
N VAL A 180 -25.30 4.59 2.09
CA VAL A 180 -26.46 4.50 2.98
C VAL A 180 -27.01 5.89 3.29
N GLU A 181 -26.16 6.87 3.61
CA GLU A 181 -26.57 8.27 3.83
C GLU A 181 -27.26 8.85 2.58
N LYS A 182 -26.69 8.66 1.40
CA LYS A 182 -27.31 9.09 0.12
C LYS A 182 -28.60 8.35 -0.21
N MET A 183 -28.77 7.14 0.30
CA MET A 183 -30.02 6.38 0.17
C MET A 183 -31.11 6.94 1.08
N GLU A 184 -30.76 7.36 2.30
CA GLU A 184 -31.69 7.95 3.28
C GLU A 184 -32.11 9.38 2.91
N GLU A 185 -31.16 10.22 2.48
CA GLU A 185 -31.40 11.64 2.20
C GLU A 185 -31.75 11.93 0.73
N GLY A 186 -31.36 11.04 -0.19
CA GLY A 186 -31.46 11.24 -1.62
C GLY A 186 -32.50 10.35 -2.31
N ASN A 187 -32.15 9.84 -3.49
CA ASN A 187 -32.99 8.91 -4.24
C ASN A 187 -32.80 7.48 -3.73
N SER A 188 -33.62 7.09 -2.76
CA SER A 188 -33.54 5.80 -2.06
C SER A 188 -33.49 4.59 -2.98
N ARG A 189 -34.27 4.56 -4.07
CA ARG A 189 -34.32 3.40 -4.99
C ARG A 189 -33.03 3.23 -5.80
N CYS A 190 -32.42 4.34 -6.25
CA CYS A 190 -31.21 4.30 -7.05
C CYS A 190 -30.01 3.83 -6.22
N TRP A 191 -29.83 4.43 -5.03
CA TRP A 191 -28.71 4.10 -4.14
C TRP A 191 -28.86 2.71 -3.52
N TYR A 192 -30.08 2.26 -3.23
CA TYR A 192 -30.32 0.87 -2.83
C TYR A 192 -29.93 -0.12 -3.94
N ALA A 193 -30.31 0.14 -5.19
CA ALA A 193 -29.92 -0.70 -6.33
C ALA A 193 -28.40 -0.68 -6.56
N ALA A 194 -27.75 0.48 -6.40
CA ALA A 194 -26.29 0.61 -6.47
C ALA A 194 -25.62 -0.24 -5.37
N LEU A 195 -26.05 -0.11 -4.11
CA LEU A 195 -25.50 -0.86 -2.99
C LEU A 195 -25.65 -2.38 -3.17
N LEU A 196 -26.84 -2.82 -3.58
CA LEU A 196 -27.12 -4.24 -3.84
C LEU A 196 -26.29 -4.77 -5.01
N SER A 197 -26.17 -4.01 -6.11
CA SER A 197 -25.41 -4.43 -7.29
C SER A 197 -23.91 -4.53 -7.00
N ALA A 198 -23.32 -3.57 -6.28
CA ALA A 198 -21.92 -3.62 -5.87
C ALA A 198 -21.64 -4.81 -4.94
N THR A 199 -22.52 -5.06 -3.97
CA THR A 199 -22.42 -6.20 -3.05
C THR A 199 -22.52 -7.53 -3.82
N ALA A 200 -23.50 -7.67 -4.71
CA ALA A 200 -23.71 -8.87 -5.51
C ALA A 200 -22.52 -9.15 -6.44
N LEU A 201 -21.97 -8.10 -7.08
CA LEU A 201 -20.80 -8.21 -7.94
C LEU A 201 -19.57 -8.71 -7.18
N ASN A 202 -19.31 -8.18 -5.98
CA ASN A 202 -18.18 -8.60 -5.15
C ASN A 202 -18.27 -10.07 -4.72
N TYR A 203 -19.46 -10.53 -4.30
CA TYR A 203 -19.64 -11.95 -3.95
C TYR A 203 -19.58 -12.86 -5.18
N LEU A 204 -20.13 -12.43 -6.32
CA LEU A 204 -20.03 -13.19 -7.57
C LEU A 204 -18.56 -13.34 -8.00
N LEU A 205 -17.79 -12.24 -7.96
CA LEU A 205 -16.35 -12.26 -8.25
C LEU A 205 -15.60 -13.20 -7.30
N SER A 206 -15.94 -13.17 -6.01
CA SER A 206 -15.33 -14.06 -5.01
C SER A 206 -15.66 -15.53 -5.28
N LEU A 207 -16.90 -15.85 -5.65
CA LEU A 207 -17.32 -17.20 -5.98
C LEU A 207 -16.59 -17.72 -7.23
N VAL A 208 -16.51 -16.90 -8.29
CA VAL A 208 -15.75 -17.23 -9.50
C VAL A 208 -14.28 -17.47 -9.14
N ALA A 209 -13.68 -16.63 -8.31
CA ALA A 209 -12.29 -16.82 -7.86
C ALA A 209 -12.09 -18.17 -7.15
N VAL A 210 -12.97 -18.54 -6.21
CA VAL A 210 -12.91 -19.84 -5.52
C VAL A 210 -12.98 -21.00 -6.50
N VAL A 211 -13.91 -20.95 -7.47
CA VAL A 211 -14.03 -22.01 -8.50
C VAL A 211 -12.75 -22.13 -9.32
N LEU A 212 -12.17 -21.00 -9.75
CA LEU A 212 -10.91 -20.98 -10.49
C LEU A 212 -9.75 -21.51 -9.63
N PHE A 213 -9.72 -21.22 -8.33
CA PHE A 213 -8.68 -21.73 -7.42
C PHE A 213 -8.73 -23.25 -7.33
N TYR A 214 -9.92 -23.85 -7.18
CA TYR A 214 -10.03 -25.31 -7.17
C TYR A 214 -9.64 -25.94 -8.50
N ILE A 215 -9.98 -25.32 -9.64
CA ILE A 215 -9.66 -25.85 -10.96
C ILE A 215 -8.15 -25.81 -11.25
N TYR A 216 -7.48 -24.70 -10.93
CA TYR A 216 -6.09 -24.48 -11.36
C TYR A 216 -5.04 -24.77 -10.29
N TYR A 217 -5.33 -24.49 -9.01
CA TYR A 217 -4.35 -24.60 -7.93
C TYR A 217 -4.50 -25.87 -7.09
N THR A 218 -5.44 -26.76 -7.44
CA THR A 218 -5.63 -28.04 -6.74
C THR A 218 -5.69 -29.22 -7.71
N ARG A 219 -5.36 -30.42 -7.21
CA ARG A 219 -5.48 -31.68 -7.96
C ARG A 219 -6.17 -32.75 -7.09
N PRO A 220 -6.86 -33.74 -7.67
CA PRO A 220 -7.48 -34.81 -6.89
C PRO A 220 -6.49 -35.50 -5.95
N ASP A 221 -5.32 -35.90 -6.47
CA ASP A 221 -4.32 -36.72 -5.76
C ASP A 221 -3.18 -35.92 -5.10
N GLY A 222 -3.36 -34.61 -4.85
CA GLY A 222 -2.31 -33.76 -4.25
C GLY A 222 -2.77 -32.37 -3.86
N CYS A 223 -1.81 -31.47 -3.60
CA CYS A 223 -2.03 -30.05 -3.26
C CYS A 223 -2.97 -29.84 -2.06
N SER A 224 -2.79 -30.63 -0.98
CA SER A 224 -3.63 -30.56 0.22
C SER A 224 -3.61 -29.18 0.88
N GLU A 225 -2.46 -28.52 0.89
CA GLU A 225 -2.30 -27.19 1.50
C GLU A 225 -3.15 -26.14 0.78
N ASN A 226 -3.09 -26.09 -0.57
CA ASN A 226 -3.93 -25.18 -1.36
C ASN A 226 -5.43 -25.46 -1.13
N LYS A 227 -5.84 -26.74 -1.10
CA LYS A 227 -7.23 -27.11 -0.78
C LYS A 227 -7.64 -26.58 0.60
N ALA A 228 -6.78 -26.72 1.60
CA ALA A 228 -7.02 -26.25 2.96
C ALA A 228 -7.12 -24.72 3.01
N PHE A 229 -6.20 -23.99 2.38
CA PHE A 229 -6.21 -22.53 2.34
C PHE A 229 -7.49 -21.98 1.72
N ILE A 230 -7.91 -22.52 0.56
CA ILE A 230 -9.16 -22.11 -0.10
C ILE A 230 -10.37 -22.39 0.79
N SER A 231 -10.44 -23.60 1.37
CA SER A 231 -11.58 -24.02 2.21
C SER A 231 -11.72 -23.19 3.48
N VAL A 232 -10.61 -22.96 4.19
CA VAL A 232 -10.60 -22.20 5.44
C VAL A 232 -10.96 -20.74 5.17
N ASN A 233 -10.37 -20.10 4.17
CA ASN A 233 -10.67 -18.70 3.86
C ASN A 233 -12.12 -18.52 3.38
N MET A 234 -12.65 -19.45 2.59
CA MET A 234 -14.07 -19.44 2.22
C MET A 234 -14.98 -19.54 3.46
N MET A 235 -14.68 -20.46 4.37
CA MET A 235 -15.45 -20.63 5.61
C MET A 235 -15.43 -19.36 6.48
N LEU A 236 -14.24 -18.76 6.64
CA LEU A 236 -14.08 -17.52 7.41
C LEU A 236 -14.84 -16.35 6.78
N CYS A 237 -14.79 -16.19 5.45
CA CYS A 237 -15.54 -15.16 4.74
C CYS A 237 -17.05 -15.33 4.85
N ILE A 238 -17.55 -16.57 4.76
CA ILE A 238 -18.98 -16.87 4.98
C ILE A 238 -19.37 -16.49 6.42
N GLY A 239 -18.56 -16.90 7.41
CA GLY A 239 -18.78 -16.54 8.81
C GLY A 239 -18.82 -15.02 9.04
N ALA A 240 -17.86 -14.29 8.47
CA ALA A 240 -17.82 -12.82 8.53
C ALA A 240 -19.06 -12.16 7.90
N SER A 241 -19.52 -12.71 6.77
CA SER A 241 -20.73 -12.23 6.08
C SER A 241 -21.99 -12.49 6.90
N VAL A 242 -22.11 -13.66 7.54
CA VAL A 242 -23.22 -13.99 8.46
C VAL A 242 -23.20 -13.08 9.68
N MET A 243 -22.04 -12.82 10.28
CA MET A 243 -21.96 -11.89 11.42
C MET A 243 -22.40 -10.47 11.05
N SER A 244 -22.08 -10.01 9.84
CA SER A 244 -22.44 -8.67 9.36
C SER A 244 -23.96 -8.43 9.23
N ILE A 245 -24.77 -9.49 9.20
CA ILE A 245 -26.24 -9.41 9.13
C ILE A 245 -26.95 -9.73 10.44
N LEU A 246 -26.22 -10.12 11.49
CA LEU A 246 -26.86 -10.48 12.75
C LEU A 246 -27.57 -9.26 13.34
N PRO A 247 -28.86 -9.36 13.71
CA PRO A 247 -29.63 -8.22 14.23
C PRO A 247 -28.95 -7.54 15.42
N LYS A 248 -28.29 -8.32 16.29
CA LYS A 248 -27.54 -7.79 17.43
C LYS A 248 -26.39 -6.87 17.03
N ILE A 249 -25.68 -7.18 15.95
CA ILE A 249 -24.58 -6.34 15.44
C ILE A 249 -25.14 -5.10 14.75
N GLN A 250 -26.23 -5.24 14.00
CA GLN A 250 -26.89 -4.09 13.35
C GLN A 250 -27.55 -3.13 14.34
N GLU A 251 -28.06 -3.64 15.47
CA GLU A 251 -28.57 -2.82 16.58
C GLU A 251 -27.47 -1.92 17.19
N SER A 252 -26.25 -2.45 17.35
CA SER A 252 -25.12 -1.68 17.89
C SER A 252 -24.39 -0.83 16.86
N GLN A 253 -24.45 -1.21 15.58
CA GLN A 253 -23.79 -0.51 14.48
C GLN A 253 -24.73 -0.49 13.27
N PRO A 254 -25.68 0.46 13.22
CA PRO A 254 -26.71 0.52 12.17
C PRO A 254 -26.12 0.77 10.77
N ARG A 255 -24.89 1.26 10.69
CA ARG A 255 -24.13 1.47 9.45
C ARG A 255 -23.30 0.25 9.01
N SER A 256 -23.42 -0.90 9.71
CA SER A 256 -22.84 -2.18 9.27
C SER A 256 -23.68 -2.79 8.15
N GLY A 257 -23.04 -3.29 7.09
CA GLY A 257 -23.75 -3.82 5.93
C GLY A 257 -22.97 -4.87 5.13
N LEU A 258 -23.66 -5.64 4.27
CA LEU A 258 -23.03 -6.68 3.45
C LEU A 258 -21.97 -6.15 2.47
N LEU A 259 -22.03 -4.86 2.10
CA LEU A 259 -21.03 -4.29 1.19
C LEU A 259 -19.64 -4.43 1.80
N GLN A 260 -19.50 -4.11 3.09
CA GLN A 260 -18.24 -4.19 3.81
C GLN A 260 -17.67 -5.62 3.77
N SER A 261 -18.46 -6.62 4.18
CA SER A 261 -18.02 -8.01 4.19
C SER A 261 -17.73 -8.56 2.79
N SER A 262 -18.43 -8.07 1.77
CA SER A 262 -18.19 -8.44 0.37
C SER A 262 -16.82 -7.96 -0.14
N VAL A 263 -16.41 -6.73 0.22
CA VAL A 263 -15.10 -6.17 -0.13
C VAL A 263 -13.97 -6.93 0.57
N ILE A 264 -14.14 -7.24 1.86
CA ILE A 264 -13.17 -8.04 2.62
C ILE A 264 -13.07 -9.46 2.05
N THR A 265 -14.17 -10.04 1.58
CA THR A 265 -14.18 -11.36 0.93
C THR A 265 -13.36 -11.34 -0.36
N VAL A 266 -13.58 -10.35 -1.24
CA VAL A 266 -12.81 -10.21 -2.49
C VAL A 266 -11.31 -10.06 -2.21
N TYR A 267 -10.95 -9.22 -1.25
CA TYR A 267 -9.54 -9.03 -0.88
C TYR A 267 -8.91 -10.28 -0.26
N THR A 268 -9.67 -11.04 0.54
CA THR A 268 -9.23 -12.34 1.06
C THR A 268 -8.97 -13.32 -0.07
N MET A 269 -9.83 -13.35 -1.11
CA MET A 269 -9.59 -14.19 -2.29
C MET A 269 -8.33 -13.76 -3.03
N TYR A 270 -8.06 -12.46 -3.14
CA TYR A 270 -6.81 -11.94 -3.69
C TYR A 270 -5.58 -12.40 -2.87
N LEU A 271 -5.59 -12.27 -1.54
CA LEU A 271 -4.48 -12.75 -0.69
C LEU A 271 -4.28 -14.26 -0.78
N THR A 272 -5.37 -15.02 -0.89
CA THR A 272 -5.34 -16.48 -1.06
C THR A 272 -4.66 -16.84 -2.39
N TRP A 273 -5.07 -16.20 -3.49
CA TRP A 273 -4.43 -16.36 -4.79
C TRP A 273 -2.94 -15.98 -4.76
N ALA A 274 -2.64 -14.86 -4.08
CA ALA A 274 -1.29 -14.38 -3.96
C ALA A 274 -0.38 -15.32 -3.15
N ALA A 275 -0.94 -16.02 -2.17
CA ALA A 275 -0.23 -17.05 -1.42
C ALA A 275 0.03 -18.29 -2.27
N MET A 276 -0.98 -18.82 -2.96
CA MET A 276 -0.86 -20.04 -3.78
C MET A 276 0.08 -19.85 -4.99
N THR A 277 0.19 -18.64 -5.52
CA THR A 277 1.16 -18.31 -6.59
C THR A 277 2.62 -18.34 -6.09
N ASN A 278 2.83 -18.37 -4.77
CA ASN A 278 4.14 -18.54 -4.13
C ASN A 278 4.33 -19.94 -3.52
N GLU A 279 3.44 -20.88 -3.83
CA GLU A 279 3.60 -22.27 -3.43
C GLU A 279 4.87 -22.86 -4.09
N PRO A 280 5.79 -23.48 -3.31
CA PRO A 280 7.03 -24.02 -3.85
C PRO A 280 6.82 -25.22 -4.79
N ASP A 281 5.76 -26.00 -4.61
CA ASP A 281 5.45 -27.11 -5.52
C ASP A 281 4.86 -26.58 -6.84
N ARG A 282 5.66 -26.68 -7.92
CA ARG A 282 5.26 -26.28 -9.27
C ARG A 282 4.09 -27.08 -9.85
N GLN A 283 3.79 -28.27 -9.32
CA GLN A 283 2.62 -29.03 -9.75
C GLN A 283 1.30 -28.40 -9.26
N CYS A 284 1.37 -27.70 -8.13
CA CYS A 284 0.26 -27.01 -7.46
C CYS A 284 0.22 -25.50 -7.77
N ASN A 285 1.25 -24.99 -8.46
CA ASN A 285 1.41 -23.61 -8.86
C ASN A 285 1.66 -23.49 -10.37
N PRO A 286 0.62 -23.65 -11.22
CA PRO A 286 0.76 -23.43 -12.65
C PRO A 286 0.92 -21.94 -12.97
N SER A 287 1.82 -21.62 -13.90
CA SER A 287 1.95 -20.25 -14.41
C SER A 287 0.71 -19.84 -15.22
N LEU A 288 0.39 -18.54 -15.23
CA LEU A 288 -0.75 -17.97 -15.97
C LEU A 288 -0.73 -18.34 -17.47
N LEU A 289 0.46 -18.48 -18.07
CA LEU A 289 0.62 -18.89 -19.48
C LEU A 289 0.28 -20.37 -19.72
N ASN A 290 0.60 -21.26 -18.76
CA ASN A 290 0.17 -22.65 -18.81
C ASN A 290 -1.36 -22.77 -18.66
N ILE A 291 -1.98 -21.85 -17.91
CA ILE A 291 -3.43 -21.78 -17.72
C ILE A 291 -4.16 -21.30 -18.99
N ILE A 292 -3.60 -20.31 -19.70
CA ILE A 292 -4.20 -19.72 -20.91
C ILE A 292 -3.96 -20.59 -22.17
N GLY A 293 -3.30 -21.74 -22.03
CA GLY A 293 -3.21 -22.75 -23.10
C GLY A 293 -2.17 -22.44 -24.19
N TYR A 294 -1.24 -21.51 -23.94
CA TYR A 294 -0.04 -21.37 -24.79
C TYR A 294 0.95 -22.49 -24.48
N ASN A 295 0.60 -23.70 -24.92
CA ASN A 295 1.52 -24.84 -24.97
C ASN A 295 2.60 -24.51 -26.00
N THR A 296 3.75 -24.01 -25.55
CA THR A 296 4.95 -24.13 -26.37
C THR A 296 5.32 -25.61 -26.39
N THR A 297 5.15 -26.26 -27.54
CA THR A 297 5.46 -27.67 -27.79
C THR A 297 6.96 -27.97 -27.79
N THR A 298 7.80 -27.04 -27.33
CA THR A 298 9.22 -27.24 -27.10
C THR A 298 9.44 -27.60 -25.62
N PRO A 299 10.13 -28.71 -25.30
CA PRO A 299 10.51 -28.98 -23.91
C PRO A 299 11.26 -27.74 -23.39
N PRO A 300 10.89 -27.20 -22.21
CA PRO A 300 11.56 -26.02 -21.69
C PRO A 300 13.03 -26.37 -21.50
N SER A 301 13.90 -25.71 -22.27
CA SER A 301 15.32 -25.68 -21.96
C SER A 301 15.45 -25.23 -20.50
N LYS A 302 16.26 -25.95 -19.73
CA LYS A 302 16.59 -25.58 -18.35
C LYS A 302 17.05 -24.12 -18.33
N GLY A 303 16.17 -23.20 -17.89
CA GLY A 303 16.55 -21.81 -17.64
C GLY A 303 15.65 -20.71 -18.22
N GLN A 304 14.61 -21.00 -19.02
CA GLN A 304 13.94 -19.92 -19.76
C GLN A 304 12.41 -19.96 -19.65
N LEU A 305 11.89 -19.34 -18.58
CA LEU A 305 10.83 -18.32 -18.60
C LEU A 305 10.44 -17.98 -17.14
N ILE A 306 11.35 -17.36 -16.36
CA ILE A 306 10.89 -16.68 -15.15
C ILE A 306 10.17 -15.44 -15.65
N HIS A 307 8.84 -15.46 -15.55
CA HIS A 307 7.98 -14.38 -15.96
C HIS A 307 8.29 -13.14 -15.10
N TRP A 308 8.61 -12.01 -15.74
CA TRP A 308 9.03 -10.79 -15.04
C TRP A 308 7.86 -10.09 -14.33
N TRP A 309 6.60 -10.31 -14.76
CA TRP A 309 5.40 -9.62 -14.23
C TRP A 309 4.24 -10.57 -13.93
N ASP A 310 4.20 -11.21 -12.76
CA ASP A 310 3.04 -12.01 -12.40
C ASP A 310 1.78 -11.15 -12.24
N ALA A 311 0.64 -11.62 -12.77
CA ALA A 311 -0.64 -10.90 -12.69
C ALA A 311 -1.01 -10.55 -11.24
N GLN A 312 -0.60 -11.40 -10.30
CA GLN A 312 -0.67 -11.17 -8.86
C GLN A 312 0.05 -9.91 -8.42
N GLY A 313 1.28 -9.70 -8.93
CA GLY A 313 2.08 -8.51 -8.65
C GLY A 313 1.41 -7.24 -9.18
N ILE A 314 0.79 -7.29 -10.37
CA ILE A 314 0.06 -6.16 -10.97
C ILE A 314 -1.10 -5.73 -10.08
N VAL A 315 -1.96 -6.68 -9.69
CA VAL A 315 -3.09 -6.41 -8.80
C VAL A 315 -2.57 -5.86 -7.46
N GLY A 316 -1.47 -6.42 -6.94
CA GLY A 316 -0.82 -5.93 -5.73
C GLY A 316 -0.27 -4.51 -5.82
N LEU A 317 0.26 -4.11 -6.97
CA LEU A 317 0.72 -2.74 -7.24
C LEU A 317 -0.46 -1.76 -7.34
N ILE A 318 -1.57 -2.17 -7.95
CA ILE A 318 -2.80 -1.36 -8.02
C ILE A 318 -3.37 -1.15 -6.61
N LEU A 319 -3.49 -2.22 -5.81
CA LEU A 319 -3.97 -2.13 -4.43
C LEU A 319 -3.05 -1.28 -3.55
N PHE A 320 -1.73 -1.39 -3.76
CA PHE A 320 -0.76 -0.51 -3.12
C PHE A 320 -0.98 0.96 -3.48
N LEU A 321 -1.14 1.27 -4.77
CA LEU A 321 -1.34 2.64 -5.24
C LEU A 321 -2.62 3.23 -4.62
N LEU A 322 -3.73 2.48 -4.67
CA LEU A 322 -4.99 2.90 -4.06
C LEU A 322 -4.84 3.12 -2.56
N CYS A 323 -4.14 2.23 -1.84
CA CYS A 323 -3.88 2.34 -0.42
C CYS A 323 -3.06 3.60 -0.06
N VAL A 324 -1.96 3.85 -0.78
CA VAL A 324 -1.09 5.01 -0.54
C VAL A 324 -1.83 6.32 -0.83
N LEU A 325 -2.59 6.39 -1.93
CA LEU A 325 -3.40 7.55 -2.27
C LEU A 325 -4.50 7.78 -1.22
N TYR A 326 -5.21 6.72 -0.84
CA TYR A 326 -6.25 6.78 0.16
C TYR A 326 -5.73 7.27 1.52
N SER A 327 -4.61 6.70 2.00
CA SER A 327 -3.95 7.14 3.24
C SER A 327 -3.51 8.62 3.17
N SER A 328 -3.00 9.05 2.02
CA SER A 328 -2.55 10.43 1.79
C SER A 328 -3.71 11.44 1.74
N ILE A 329 -4.91 11.00 1.36
CA ILE A 329 -6.10 11.87 1.32
C ILE A 329 -6.83 11.83 2.66
N ARG A 330 -7.12 10.65 3.20
CA ARG A 330 -8.06 10.48 4.32
C ARG A 330 -7.49 10.82 5.69
N THR A 331 -6.19 10.59 5.94
CA THR A 331 -5.59 10.81 7.28
C THR A 331 -5.62 12.28 7.74
N SER A 332 -6.04 13.25 6.90
CA SER A 332 -6.29 14.65 7.35
C SER A 332 -7.69 14.89 7.91
N ASN A 333 -8.66 14.02 7.62
CA ASN A 333 -10.08 14.38 7.78
C ASN A 333 -10.79 13.70 8.96
N ASN A 334 -10.19 12.70 9.62
CA ASN A 334 -10.88 11.96 10.69
C ASN A 334 -9.97 11.61 11.88
N SER A 335 -10.37 12.03 13.08
CA SER A 335 -9.68 11.76 14.36
C SER A 335 -9.80 10.29 14.83
N GLN A 336 -10.80 9.54 14.34
CA GLN A 336 -11.00 8.13 14.68
C GLN A 336 -9.93 7.19 14.10
N VAL A 337 -9.44 7.42 12.87
CA VAL A 337 -8.38 6.60 12.25
C VAL A 337 -7.03 6.85 12.94
N ASN A 338 -6.81 8.05 13.49
CA ASN A 338 -5.65 8.37 14.33
C ASN A 338 -5.63 7.54 15.64
N LYS A 339 -6.80 7.24 16.23
CA LYS A 339 -6.91 6.35 17.41
C LYS A 339 -6.56 4.89 17.08
N LEU A 340 -6.76 4.43 15.85
CA LEU A 340 -6.48 3.05 15.42
C LEU A 340 -5.05 2.84 14.91
N THR A 341 -4.38 3.91 14.50
CA THR A 341 -3.02 3.88 13.93
C THR A 341 -1.91 4.18 14.93
N LEU A 342 -2.18 4.14 16.24
CA LEU A 342 -1.21 4.49 17.30
C LEU A 342 -0.63 5.91 17.14
N THR A 343 -1.41 6.88 16.62
CA THR A 343 -0.96 8.28 16.51
C THR A 343 -1.37 9.15 17.70
N SER A 344 -1.92 8.55 18.77
CA SER A 344 -2.34 9.27 19.97
C SER A 344 -1.21 9.44 20.99
N ASP A 345 -0.55 10.60 20.98
CA ASP A 345 -0.07 11.24 22.19
C ASP A 345 -1.10 12.34 22.57
N GLU A 346 -1.97 12.01 23.53
CA GLU A 346 -2.63 12.83 24.57
C GLU A 346 -2.99 14.32 24.37
N THR A 347 -3.09 14.84 23.13
CA THR A 347 -3.30 16.30 22.92
C THR A 347 -4.57 16.65 22.15
N THR A 348 -5.32 15.67 21.62
CA THR A 348 -6.59 15.91 20.91
C THR A 348 -7.81 16.07 21.81
N LEU A 349 -7.63 16.19 23.14
CA LEU A 349 -8.73 16.34 24.10
C LEU A 349 -9.03 17.79 24.52
N ILE A 350 -8.47 18.81 23.85
CA ILE A 350 -8.67 20.22 24.28
C ILE A 350 -9.61 21.03 23.36
N GLU A 351 -10.09 20.51 22.23
CA GLU A 351 -10.72 21.38 21.20
C GLU A 351 -12.20 21.13 20.89
N ASP A 352 -13.00 20.69 21.86
CA ASP A 352 -14.48 20.65 21.72
C ASP A 352 -15.21 21.77 22.50
N GLY A 353 -14.49 22.81 22.94
CA GLY A 353 -15.01 23.73 23.97
C GLY A 353 -15.02 25.23 23.69
N LEU A 354 -14.42 25.77 22.63
CA LEU A 354 -14.35 27.23 22.43
C LEU A 354 -14.90 27.70 21.08
N PRO A 355 -15.80 28.71 21.05
CA PRO A 355 -16.29 29.28 19.80
C PRO A 355 -15.15 29.99 19.07
N ARG A 356 -15.03 29.72 17.77
CA ARG A 356 -14.14 30.41 16.83
C ARG A 356 -14.37 31.92 16.93
N SER A 357 -13.39 32.63 17.49
CA SER A 357 -13.34 34.10 17.39
C SER A 357 -12.92 34.46 15.97
N GLU A 358 -13.88 34.92 15.16
CA GLU A 358 -13.58 35.74 13.98
C GLU A 358 -12.82 36.99 14.42
N GLY A 359 -11.65 37.25 13.84
CA GLY A 359 -10.95 38.50 14.08
C GLY A 359 -9.46 38.49 13.81
N SER A 360 -9.06 38.52 12.54
CA SER A 360 -7.92 39.34 12.12
C SER A 360 -8.02 39.64 10.63
N LEU A 361 -8.36 40.91 10.36
CA LEU A 361 -8.29 41.57 9.06
C LEU A 361 -6.82 41.70 8.65
N ASP A 362 -6.44 41.11 7.52
CA ASP A 362 -5.37 41.66 6.67
C ASP A 362 -5.74 41.42 5.20
N ASP A 363 -5.38 42.41 4.40
CA ASP A 363 -6.05 42.84 3.18
C ASP A 363 -5.38 42.26 1.92
N GLY A 364 -6.20 41.84 0.95
CA GLY A 364 -5.91 41.73 -0.50
C GLY A 364 -4.65 41.03 -1.02
N ASP A 365 -4.71 39.70 -1.26
CA ASP A 365 -4.32 39.01 -2.52
C ASP A 365 -4.56 37.48 -2.43
N ASP A 366 -5.78 37.06 -2.06
CA ASP A 366 -6.06 35.68 -1.61
C ASP A 366 -6.58 34.75 -2.74
N LEU A 367 -5.93 34.78 -3.91
CA LEU A 367 -6.26 33.88 -5.01
C LEU A 367 -5.22 32.75 -5.09
N HIS A 368 -5.52 31.62 -4.43
CA HIS A 368 -4.80 30.33 -4.45
C HIS A 368 -3.61 30.15 -3.49
N ARG A 369 -3.75 30.50 -2.20
CA ARG A 369 -2.79 30.04 -1.17
C ARG A 369 -3.34 28.82 -0.43
N ALA A 370 -2.56 27.75 -0.34
CA ALA A 370 -2.89 26.61 0.54
C ALA A 370 -2.98 27.08 2.01
N VAL A 371 -3.78 26.41 2.84
CA VAL A 371 -3.99 26.79 4.25
C VAL A 371 -3.07 25.96 5.14
N ASP A 372 -2.29 26.62 6.01
CA ASP A 372 -1.51 25.92 7.04
C ASP A 372 -2.43 25.52 8.19
N ASN A 373 -2.84 24.24 8.19
CA ASN A 373 -3.76 23.67 9.15
C ASN A 373 -3.06 22.96 10.32
N GLU A 374 -1.74 23.15 10.49
CA GLU A 374 -0.93 22.44 11.51
C GLU A 374 -0.20 23.37 12.49
N LYS A 375 -0.59 24.66 12.52
CA LYS A 375 0.04 25.69 13.35
C LYS A 375 -0.10 25.41 14.85
N ASP A 376 -1.31 25.07 15.29
CA ASP A 376 -1.61 24.83 16.71
C ASP A 376 -1.41 23.36 17.11
N GLY A 377 -1.30 22.45 16.14
CA GLY A 377 -1.01 21.04 16.35
C GLY A 377 -0.95 20.25 15.04
N VAL A 378 -0.10 19.21 14.97
CA VAL A 378 -0.02 18.35 13.78
C VAL A 378 -1.28 17.48 13.64
N THR A 379 -1.80 17.35 12.42
CA THR A 379 -3.02 16.56 12.15
C THR A 379 -2.77 15.05 12.13
N TYR A 380 -1.50 14.65 11.98
CA TYR A 380 -1.06 13.26 12.01
C TYR A 380 0.38 13.19 12.53
N SER A 381 0.77 12.03 13.07
CA SER A 381 2.16 11.80 13.46
C SER A 381 3.06 11.70 12.22
N TYR A 382 3.90 12.71 11.99
CA TYR A 382 4.85 12.74 10.87
C TYR A 382 5.78 11.52 10.88
N SER A 383 6.24 11.11 12.07
CA SER A 383 7.11 9.95 12.23
C SER A 383 6.43 8.65 11.81
N PHE A 384 5.18 8.45 12.23
CA PHE A 384 4.39 7.27 11.86
C PHE A 384 4.08 7.25 10.37
N PHE A 385 3.75 8.40 9.76
CA PHE A 385 3.55 8.50 8.32
C PHE A 385 4.77 8.05 7.51
N HIS A 386 5.97 8.55 7.85
CA HIS A 386 7.21 8.11 7.20
C HIS A 386 7.52 6.64 7.48
N PHE A 387 7.20 6.13 8.68
CA PHE A 387 7.34 4.71 8.99
C PHE A 387 6.43 3.84 8.11
N MET A 388 5.20 4.28 7.85
CA MET A 388 4.31 3.59 6.91
C MET A 388 4.91 3.56 5.50
N LEU A 389 5.49 4.66 5.02
CA LEU A 389 6.15 4.71 3.69
C LEU A 389 7.42 3.85 3.64
N PHE A 390 8.15 3.74 4.75
CA PHE A 390 9.25 2.77 4.90
C PHE A 390 8.74 1.34 4.72
N LEU A 391 7.69 0.93 5.44
CA LEU A 391 7.08 -0.40 5.27
C LEU A 391 6.53 -0.60 3.84
N ALA A 392 5.95 0.44 3.26
CA ALA A 392 5.45 0.45 1.88
C ALA A 392 6.57 0.14 0.87
N SER A 393 7.75 0.72 1.06
CA SER A 393 8.92 0.46 0.21
C SER A 393 9.43 -0.98 0.32
N LEU A 394 9.38 -1.58 1.52
CA LEU A 394 9.70 -3.00 1.74
C LEU A 394 8.66 -3.91 1.08
N TYR A 395 7.37 -3.58 1.17
CA TYR A 395 6.32 -4.31 0.47
C TYR A 395 6.49 -4.30 -1.05
N ILE A 396 6.82 -3.14 -1.62
CA ILE A 396 7.06 -3.01 -3.06
C ILE A 396 8.26 -3.86 -3.49
N MET A 397 9.34 -3.85 -2.71
CA MET A 397 10.49 -4.68 -2.99
C MET A 397 10.10 -6.16 -3.11
N MET A 398 9.35 -6.68 -2.14
CA MET A 398 8.91 -8.08 -2.14
C MET A 398 7.95 -8.37 -3.29
N THR A 399 7.06 -7.44 -3.60
CA THR A 399 6.06 -7.59 -4.68
C THR A 399 6.71 -7.58 -6.06
N LEU A 400 7.63 -6.67 -6.33
CA LEU A 400 8.36 -6.57 -7.60
C LEU A 400 9.34 -7.72 -7.82
N THR A 401 9.76 -8.39 -6.75
CA THR A 401 10.66 -9.57 -6.81
C THR A 401 9.90 -10.89 -6.69
N ASN A 402 8.58 -10.86 -6.89
CA ASN A 402 7.66 -12.00 -6.83
C ASN A 402 7.80 -12.83 -5.53
N TRP A 403 8.25 -12.21 -4.44
CA TRP A 403 8.51 -12.87 -3.15
C TRP A 403 9.43 -14.09 -3.21
N TYR A 404 10.25 -14.17 -4.26
CA TYR A 404 11.20 -15.25 -4.40
C TYR A 404 12.39 -15.02 -3.48
N SER A 405 12.87 -16.10 -2.86
CA SER A 405 14.05 -16.05 -2.01
C SER A 405 15.32 -16.23 -2.83
N PRO A 406 16.40 -15.47 -2.54
CA PRO A 406 17.71 -15.74 -3.10
C PRO A 406 18.28 -17.02 -2.48
N ASP A 407 18.59 -18.03 -3.29
CA ASP A 407 19.33 -19.21 -2.84
C ASP A 407 20.84 -19.03 -3.07
N PRO A 408 21.66 -18.94 -2.00
CA PRO A 408 23.10 -18.76 -2.12
C PRO A 408 23.83 -19.95 -2.75
N ALA A 409 23.22 -21.16 -2.74
CA ALA A 409 23.87 -22.37 -3.23
C ALA A 409 23.62 -22.65 -4.72
N SER A 410 22.44 -22.31 -5.22
CA SER A 410 22.03 -22.61 -6.61
C SER A 410 22.01 -21.38 -7.52
N ALA A 411 22.20 -20.17 -6.97
CA ALA A 411 22.01 -18.89 -7.66
C ALA A 411 20.62 -18.78 -8.34
N GLN A 412 19.63 -19.54 -7.86
CA GLN A 412 18.27 -19.52 -8.36
C GLN A 412 17.36 -18.76 -7.39
N MET A 413 16.39 -18.05 -7.96
CA MET A 413 15.31 -17.45 -7.20
C MET A 413 14.16 -18.46 -7.10
N THR A 414 13.78 -18.82 -5.88
CA THR A 414 12.77 -19.86 -5.63
C THR A 414 11.67 -19.39 -4.70
N SER A 415 10.44 -19.83 -4.96
CA SER A 415 9.32 -19.70 -4.04
C SER A 415 9.58 -20.49 -2.77
N LYS A 416 9.23 -19.94 -1.60
CA LYS A 416 9.34 -20.63 -0.31
C LYS A 416 8.06 -20.48 0.51
N TRP A 417 7.80 -21.49 1.34
CA TRP A 417 6.69 -21.52 2.31
C TRP A 417 6.51 -20.28 3.19
N PRO A 418 7.58 -19.61 3.69
CA PRO A 418 7.40 -18.38 4.49
C PRO A 418 6.64 -17.28 3.73
N SER A 419 6.87 -17.12 2.43
CA SER A 419 6.16 -16.14 1.59
C SER A 419 4.66 -16.47 1.48
N VAL A 420 4.30 -17.76 1.45
CA VAL A 420 2.92 -18.24 1.44
C VAL A 420 2.26 -17.94 2.79
N TRP A 421 2.92 -18.32 3.89
CA TRP A 421 2.40 -18.16 5.25
C TRP A 421 2.22 -16.70 5.66
N VAL A 422 3.11 -15.80 5.24
CA VAL A 422 2.94 -14.35 5.45
C VAL A 422 1.62 -13.87 4.86
N LYS A 423 1.27 -14.28 3.64
CA LYS A 423 0.04 -13.86 2.96
C LYS A 423 -1.21 -14.54 3.56
N ILE A 424 -1.16 -15.85 3.86
CA ILE A 424 -2.28 -16.57 4.48
C ILE A 424 -2.58 -16.07 5.89
N SER A 425 -1.55 -15.95 6.74
CA SER A 425 -1.74 -15.42 8.10
C SER A 425 -2.26 -13.99 8.09
N SER A 426 -1.78 -13.13 7.17
CA SER A 426 -2.34 -11.79 6.98
C SER A 426 -3.82 -11.83 6.62
N SER A 427 -4.25 -12.80 5.79
CA SER A 427 -5.67 -12.93 5.44
C SER A 427 -6.53 -13.29 6.66
N TRP A 428 -6.07 -14.20 7.53
CA TRP A 428 -6.77 -14.58 8.75
C TRP A 428 -6.83 -13.41 9.75
N ILE A 429 -5.71 -12.71 9.95
CA ILE A 429 -5.66 -11.53 10.82
C ILE A 429 -6.60 -10.45 10.27
N GLY A 430 -6.62 -10.23 8.94
CA GLY A 430 -7.52 -9.28 8.31
C GLY A 430 -9.00 -9.56 8.57
N ILE A 431 -9.41 -10.82 8.45
CA ILE A 431 -10.79 -11.23 8.77
C ILE A 431 -11.07 -11.05 10.26
N ILE A 432 -10.14 -11.44 11.14
CA ILE A 432 -10.30 -11.25 12.59
C ILE A 432 -10.44 -9.77 12.93
N LEU A 433 -9.62 -8.89 12.35
CA LEU A 433 -9.71 -7.45 12.54
C LEU A 433 -11.07 -6.91 12.07
N TYR A 434 -11.56 -7.35 10.90
CA TYR A 434 -12.88 -6.97 10.41
C TYR A 434 -14.01 -7.45 11.32
N VAL A 435 -13.98 -8.71 11.76
CA VAL A 435 -14.98 -9.22 12.70
C VAL A 435 -14.91 -8.47 14.03
N TRP A 436 -13.71 -8.11 14.47
CA TRP A 436 -13.51 -7.31 15.66
C TRP A 436 -14.10 -5.90 15.51
N THR A 437 -14.00 -5.24 14.35
CA THR A 437 -14.64 -3.92 14.15
C THR A 437 -16.16 -4.00 14.28
N LEU A 438 -16.78 -5.13 13.90
CA LEU A 438 -18.23 -5.36 14.08
C LEU A 438 -18.61 -5.71 15.52
N MET A 439 -17.76 -6.46 16.23
CA MET A 439 -18.07 -6.98 17.57
C MET A 439 -17.65 -6.05 18.71
N ALA A 440 -16.65 -5.19 18.50
CA ALA A 440 -16.11 -4.32 19.55
C ALA A 440 -17.18 -3.45 20.24
N PRO A 441 -18.15 -2.84 19.53
CA PRO A 441 -19.23 -2.07 20.16
C PRO A 441 -20.12 -2.89 21.10
N LEU A 442 -20.28 -4.19 20.85
CA LEU A 442 -21.08 -5.09 21.68
C LEU A 442 -20.34 -5.56 22.94
N VAL A 443 -19.04 -5.80 22.82
CA VAL A 443 -18.22 -6.35 23.91
C VAL A 443 -17.73 -5.26 24.85
N LEU A 444 -17.38 -4.09 24.30
CA LEU A 444 -16.81 -2.98 25.04
C LEU A 444 -17.88 -1.91 25.32
N THR A 445 -18.84 -2.23 26.17
CA THR A 445 -19.95 -1.31 26.56
C THR A 445 -19.51 -0.04 27.29
N ASN A 446 -18.25 0.04 27.74
CA ASN A 446 -17.68 1.18 28.47
C ASN A 446 -16.88 2.16 27.58
N ARG A 447 -16.93 2.01 26.25
CA ARG A 447 -16.22 2.88 25.30
C ARG A 447 -17.20 3.41 24.25
N GLU A 448 -17.21 4.72 24.04
CA GLU A 448 -17.95 5.33 22.93
C GLU A 448 -17.25 5.01 21.60
N PHE A 449 -18.03 4.49 20.65
CA PHE A 449 -17.58 4.10 19.30
C PHE A 449 -18.17 5.01 18.20
N ASP A 450 -18.78 6.13 18.58
CA ASP A 450 -19.34 7.12 17.67
C ASP A 450 -18.27 7.83 16.83
#